data_AF-A0A7C6Y9B7-F1
#
_entry.id   AF-A0A7C6Y9B7-F1
#
_cell.length_a   1.000
_cell.length_b   1.000
_cell.length_c   1.000
_cell.angle_alpha   90.00
_cell.angle_beta   90.00
_cell.angle_gamma   90.00
#
_symmetry.space_group_name_H-M   'P 1'
#
loop_
_entity.id
_entity.type
_entity.pdbx_description
1 polymer ?
#
loop_
_entity_poly.entity_id
_entity_poly.type
_entity_poly.pdbx_seq_one_letter_code
_entity_poly.pdbx_strand_id
1 'polypeptide(L)'
;THWWTVPTNWGPVDRVLGGVAQYNRYLSENAPAELARRLGVPVVQASHCGEFTTGFGLVPGVRVAPPYRTHFVGATQIVDADGRVLAWRSTADGPGVVVADVEVGARAPRQPIARRFWTPDLPWTIRAYWWQQNAFARRYYRARGRAAGLAAAAREN
;
A
#
# COMPACT_ATOMS: atom_id res chain seq x y z
N THR A 1 3.32 1.31 6.46
CA THR A 1 2.52 1.53 5.25
C THR A 1 1.16 0.89 5.46
N HIS A 2 0.14 1.40 4.76
CA HIS A 2 -1.23 0.90 4.83
C HIS A 2 -1.65 0.45 3.43
N TRP A 3 -0.94 -0.51 2.84
CA TRP A 3 -1.28 -1.07 1.53
C TRP A 3 -2.27 -2.22 1.73
N TRP A 4 -3.34 -2.30 0.94
CA TRP A 4 -4.37 -3.34 1.05
C TRP A 4 -4.57 -4.12 -0.26
N THR A 5 -5.24 -5.27 -0.17
CA THR A 5 -5.56 -6.15 -1.30
C THR A 5 -6.87 -5.73 -1.99
N VAL A 6 -7.15 -6.34 -3.14
CA VAL A 6 -8.50 -6.31 -3.76
C VAL A 6 -9.54 -6.97 -2.82
N PRO A 7 -10.86 -6.80 -3.03
CA PRO A 7 -11.85 -7.40 -2.15
C PRO A 7 -11.90 -8.92 -2.35
N THR A 8 -12.30 -9.63 -1.31
CA THR A 8 -12.43 -11.10 -1.31
C THR A 8 -13.89 -11.55 -1.12
N ASN A 9 -14.84 -10.64 -1.28
CA ASN A 9 -16.26 -10.86 -0.99
C ASN A 9 -17.17 -10.42 -2.14
N TRP A 10 -16.64 -10.24 -3.35
CA TRP A 10 -17.44 -9.86 -4.54
C TRP A 10 -17.68 -11.04 -5.48
N GLY A 11 -17.37 -12.26 -5.03
CA GLY A 11 -17.77 -13.49 -5.69
C GLY A 11 -16.99 -13.70 -6.98
N PRO A 12 -17.65 -13.88 -8.15
CA PRO A 12 -16.94 -14.14 -9.42
C PRO A 12 -15.92 -13.06 -9.81
N VAL A 13 -16.13 -11.81 -9.35
CA VAL A 13 -15.21 -10.68 -9.60
C VAL A 13 -13.83 -10.92 -8.98
N ASP A 14 -13.77 -11.62 -7.84
CA ASP A 14 -12.52 -11.89 -7.13
C ASP A 14 -11.54 -12.69 -8.01
N ARG A 15 -12.05 -13.60 -8.86
CA ARG A 15 -11.24 -14.37 -9.82
C ARG A 15 -10.67 -13.51 -10.94
N VAL A 16 -11.46 -12.58 -11.46
CA VAL A 16 -11.02 -11.63 -12.49
C VAL A 16 -9.94 -10.70 -11.93
N LEU A 17 -10.05 -10.34 -10.65
CA LEU A 17 -9.08 -9.50 -9.95
C LEU A 17 -7.84 -10.27 -9.48
N GLY A 18 -7.77 -11.60 -9.62
CA GLY A 18 -6.67 -12.42 -9.10
C GLY A 18 -5.29 -11.98 -9.60
N GLY A 19 -5.14 -11.73 -10.90
CA GLY A 19 -3.88 -11.22 -11.47
C GLY A 19 -3.51 -9.83 -10.96
N VAL A 20 -4.51 -8.95 -10.76
CA VAL A 20 -4.30 -7.62 -10.16
C VAL A 20 -3.89 -7.75 -8.69
N ALA A 21 -4.51 -8.68 -7.95
CA ALA A 21 -4.19 -8.95 -6.56
C ALA A 21 -2.74 -9.40 -6.39
N GLN A 22 -2.30 -10.33 -7.23
CA GLN A 22 -0.92 -10.83 -7.21
C GLN A 22 0.09 -9.74 -7.56
N TYR A 23 -0.17 -8.95 -8.61
CA TYR A 23 0.73 -7.86 -8.99
C TYR A 23 0.76 -6.73 -7.95
N ASN A 24 -0.38 -6.39 -7.35
CA ASN A 24 -0.48 -5.42 -6.26
C ASN A 24 0.35 -5.85 -5.04
N ARG A 25 0.29 -7.15 -4.69
CA ARG A 25 1.13 -7.74 -3.64
C ARG A 25 2.60 -7.63 -4.00
N TYR A 26 2.98 -8.03 -5.22
CA TYR A 26 4.35 -7.94 -5.71
C TYR A 26 4.90 -6.51 -5.58
N LEU A 27 4.16 -5.49 -6.01
CA LEU A 27 4.57 -4.09 -5.90
C LEU A 27 4.82 -3.68 -4.44
N SER A 28 3.90 -4.02 -3.53
CA SER A 28 4.01 -3.67 -2.11
C SER A 28 5.19 -4.37 -1.43
N GLU A 29 5.38 -5.67 -1.69
CA GLU A 29 6.40 -6.47 -1.03
C GLU A 29 7.81 -6.13 -1.52
N ASN A 30 7.96 -5.76 -2.79
CA ASN A 30 9.27 -5.45 -3.40
C ASN A 30 9.67 -3.98 -3.31
N ALA A 31 8.74 -3.07 -3.00
CA ALA A 31 9.02 -1.63 -2.95
C ALA A 31 10.21 -1.26 -2.04
N PRO A 32 10.38 -1.82 -0.83
CA PRO A 32 11.53 -1.51 0.03
C PRO A 32 12.86 -1.92 -0.58
N ALA A 33 12.93 -3.11 -1.19
CA ALA A 33 14.14 -3.61 -1.82
C ALA A 33 14.52 -2.83 -3.08
N GLU A 34 13.53 -2.45 -3.89
CA GLU A 34 13.75 -1.56 -5.03
C GLU A 34 14.23 -0.18 -4.59
N LEU A 35 13.63 0.40 -3.53
CA LEU A 35 14.04 1.68 -2.98
C LEU A 35 15.48 1.64 -2.46
N ALA A 36 15.81 0.60 -1.70
CA ALA A 36 17.16 0.39 -1.17
C ALA A 36 18.20 0.32 -2.30
N ARG A 37 17.96 -0.49 -3.34
CA ARG A 37 18.87 -0.59 -4.51
C ARG A 37 19.07 0.72 -5.25
N ARG A 38 18.02 1.54 -5.37
CA ARG A 38 18.07 2.82 -6.10
C ARG A 38 18.80 3.91 -5.34
N LEU A 39 18.74 3.88 -4.01
CA LEU A 39 19.34 4.90 -3.16
C LEU A 39 20.69 4.47 -2.57
N GLY A 40 20.98 3.17 -2.54
CA GLY A 40 22.16 2.62 -1.87
C GLY A 40 22.10 2.81 -0.36
N VAL A 41 20.91 2.73 0.25
CA VAL A 41 20.72 2.91 1.70
C VAL A 41 19.86 1.80 2.29
N PRO A 42 20.04 1.43 3.56
CA PRO A 42 19.12 0.54 4.25
C PRO A 42 17.71 1.12 4.34
N VAL A 43 16.70 0.26 4.26
CA VAL A 43 15.28 0.64 4.34
C VAL A 43 14.59 -0.17 5.42
N VAL A 44 13.90 0.52 6.33
CA VAL A 44 13.00 -0.08 7.31
C VAL A 44 11.56 0.21 6.91
N GLN A 45 10.79 -0.83 6.63
CA GLN A 45 9.36 -0.72 6.35
C GLN A 45 8.58 -1.38 7.48
N ALA A 46 7.85 -0.57 8.26
CA ALA A 46 6.76 -1.06 9.09
C ALA A 46 5.47 -1.13 8.26
N SER A 47 4.71 -2.21 8.35
CA SER A 47 3.44 -2.39 7.63
C SER A 47 2.36 -2.94 8.55
N HIS A 48 1.11 -2.51 8.33
CA HIS A 48 -0.04 -3.11 9.01
C HIS A 48 -0.34 -4.50 8.44
N CYS A 49 -0.86 -5.38 9.28
CA CYS A 49 -1.34 -6.71 8.90
C CYS A 49 -2.76 -6.93 9.43
N GLY A 50 -3.45 -7.92 8.86
CA GLY A 50 -4.79 -8.31 9.28
C GLY A 50 -5.87 -7.92 8.29
N GLU A 51 -7.08 -8.39 8.59
CA GLU A 51 -8.28 -8.18 7.80
C GLU A 51 -9.04 -6.94 8.29
N PHE A 52 -9.69 -6.23 7.36
CA PHE A 52 -10.66 -5.21 7.69
C PHE A 52 -11.79 -5.18 6.66
N THR A 53 -12.93 -4.63 7.07
CA THR A 53 -14.06 -4.38 6.18
C THR A 53 -14.40 -2.91 6.17
N THR A 54 -14.61 -2.36 4.98
CA THR A 54 -15.01 -0.96 4.78
C THR A 54 -16.04 -0.86 3.64
N GLY A 55 -16.64 0.31 3.44
CA GLY A 55 -17.47 0.56 2.26
C GLY A 55 -16.61 0.96 1.06
N PHE A 56 -16.85 0.36 -0.11
CA PHE A 56 -16.17 0.78 -1.34
C PHE A 56 -16.96 1.85 -2.10
N GLY A 57 -16.37 3.03 -2.26
CA GLY A 57 -16.96 4.09 -3.05
C GLY A 57 -16.88 3.83 -4.54
N LEU A 58 -18.04 3.61 -5.19
CA LEU A 58 -18.11 3.41 -6.64
C LEU A 58 -18.42 4.70 -7.42
N VAL A 59 -19.50 5.38 -7.05
CA VAL A 59 -20.02 6.53 -7.81
C VAL A 59 -19.85 7.83 -7.01
N PRO A 60 -19.16 8.85 -7.54
CA PRO A 60 -18.98 10.12 -6.85
C PRO A 60 -20.32 10.76 -6.45
N GLY A 61 -20.51 11.03 -5.15
CA GLY A 61 -21.72 11.66 -4.62
C GLY A 61 -22.83 10.68 -4.22
N VAL A 62 -22.74 9.41 -4.61
CA VAL A 62 -23.61 8.34 -4.11
C VAL A 62 -23.04 7.79 -2.81
N ARG A 63 -23.92 7.55 -1.83
CA ARG A 63 -23.53 7.08 -0.48
C ARG A 63 -23.61 5.57 -0.31
N VAL A 64 -24.29 4.88 -1.21
CA VAL A 64 -24.37 3.42 -1.17
C VAL A 64 -23.01 2.86 -1.58
N ALA A 65 -22.39 2.14 -0.66
CA ALA A 65 -21.06 1.56 -0.84
C ALA A 65 -21.15 0.06 -0.49
N PRO A 66 -20.87 -0.85 -1.44
CA PRO A 66 -20.84 -2.28 -1.12
C PRO A 66 -19.74 -2.57 -0.08
N PRO A 67 -19.95 -3.60 0.76
CA PRO A 67 -18.92 -4.03 1.70
C PRO A 67 -17.67 -4.51 0.93
N TYR A 68 -16.51 -4.08 1.42
CA TYR A 68 -15.19 -4.34 0.88
C TYR A 68 -14.37 -5.01 1.96
N ARG A 69 -14.43 -6.35 1.96
CA ARG A 69 -13.63 -7.19 2.84
C ARG A 69 -12.26 -7.37 2.20
N THR A 70 -11.21 -6.93 2.89
CA THR A 70 -9.85 -6.88 2.35
C THR A 70 -8.83 -7.13 3.46
N HIS A 71 -7.58 -7.35 3.06
CA HIS A 71 -6.46 -7.52 3.97
C HIS A 71 -5.42 -6.44 3.73
N PHE A 72 -4.74 -6.02 4.78
CA PHE A 72 -3.47 -5.33 4.58
C PHE A 72 -2.47 -6.30 3.93
N VAL A 73 -1.69 -5.82 2.95
CA VAL A 73 -0.67 -6.62 2.26
C VAL A 73 0.49 -6.96 3.19
N GLY A 74 0.70 -6.21 4.28
CA GLY A 74 1.72 -6.50 5.29
C GLY A 74 3.14 -6.35 4.75
N ALA A 75 3.99 -7.33 5.07
CA ALA A 75 5.43 -7.36 4.79
C ALA A 75 6.22 -6.27 5.54
N THR A 76 6.18 -6.32 6.87
CA THR A 76 7.13 -5.55 7.69
C THR A 76 8.52 -6.13 7.44
N GLN A 77 9.48 -5.27 7.06
CA GLN A 77 10.80 -5.75 6.65
C GLN A 77 11.91 -4.73 6.90
N ILE A 78 13.12 -5.27 7.10
CA ILE A 78 14.38 -4.53 7.14
C ILE A 78 15.21 -5.00 5.95
N VAL A 79 15.69 -4.05 5.15
CA VAL A 79 16.44 -4.30 3.91
C VAL A 79 17.76 -3.55 3.96
N ASP A 80 18.84 -4.20 3.55
CA ASP A 80 20.17 -3.56 3.45
C ASP A 80 20.29 -2.63 2.24
N ALA A 81 21.42 -1.90 2.15
CA ALA A 81 21.70 -0.97 1.06
C ALA A 81 21.79 -1.61 -0.34
N ASP A 82 21.98 -2.93 -0.41
CA ASP A 82 22.04 -3.68 -1.67
C ASP A 82 20.67 -4.24 -2.08
N GLY A 83 19.64 -4.03 -1.25
CA GLY A 83 18.28 -4.52 -1.47
C GLY A 83 18.06 -5.96 -1.01
N ARG A 84 18.93 -6.52 -0.18
CA ARG A 84 18.74 -7.83 0.44
C ARG A 84 17.89 -7.66 1.69
N VAL A 85 16.83 -8.46 1.78
CA VAL A 85 15.95 -8.52 2.96
C VAL A 85 16.71 -9.20 4.09
N LEU A 86 16.91 -8.49 5.21
CA LEU A 86 17.60 -8.98 6.39
C LEU A 86 16.62 -9.59 7.40
N ALA A 87 15.44 -9.00 7.54
CA ALA A 87 14.35 -9.56 8.33
C ALA A 87 13.00 -9.22 7.68
N TRP A 88 12.04 -10.12 7.82
CA TRP A 88 10.73 -10.00 7.20
C TRP A 88 9.66 -10.69 8.02
N ARG A 89 8.45 -10.12 8.01
CA ARG A 89 7.24 -10.71 8.57
C ARG A 89 6.08 -10.50 7.63
N SER A 90 5.48 -11.61 7.21
CA SER A 90 4.35 -11.64 6.30
C SER A 90 3.04 -11.29 7.00
N THR A 91 1.97 -11.17 6.21
CA THR A 91 0.60 -11.10 6.75
C THR A 91 0.17 -12.40 7.43
N ALA A 92 0.67 -13.54 6.95
CA ALA A 92 0.31 -14.86 7.48
C ALA A 92 0.88 -15.08 8.89
N ASP A 93 1.95 -14.37 9.24
CA ASP A 93 2.55 -14.42 10.57
C ASP A 93 1.80 -13.53 11.59
N GLY A 94 0.87 -12.69 11.14
CA GLY A 94 0.12 -11.78 12.00
C GLY A 94 0.98 -10.67 12.64
N PRO A 95 0.45 -9.99 13.68
CA PRO A 95 1.14 -8.89 14.34
C PRO A 95 2.47 -9.29 14.97
N GLY A 96 3.46 -8.40 14.96
CA GLY A 96 4.75 -8.65 15.59
C GLY A 96 5.84 -7.67 15.20
N VAL A 97 7.07 -7.99 15.62
CA VAL A 97 8.28 -7.20 15.38
C VAL A 97 9.28 -8.03 14.57
N VAL A 98 10.08 -7.36 13.76
CA VAL A 98 11.26 -7.94 13.10
C VAL A 98 12.50 -7.20 13.58
N VAL A 99 13.61 -7.92 13.72
CA VAL A 99 14.89 -7.38 14.20
C VAL A 99 15.99 -7.90 13.28
N ALA A 100 16.93 -7.03 12.92
CA ALA A 100 18.13 -7.38 12.17
C ALA A 100 19.26 -6.40 12.50
N ASP A 101 20.50 -6.87 12.40
CA ASP A 101 21.67 -6.02 12.39
C ASP A 101 21.80 -5.33 11.02
N VAL A 102 22.01 -4.02 11.03
CA VAL A 102 22.08 -3.20 9.81
C VAL A 102 23.40 -2.47 9.79
N GLU A 103 24.15 -2.63 8.71
CA GLU A 103 25.31 -1.79 8.45
C GLU A 103 24.83 -0.39 8.02
N VAL A 104 25.21 0.62 8.81
CA VAL A 104 24.80 2.01 8.57
C VAL A 104 25.81 2.68 7.64
N GLY A 105 25.30 3.38 6.64
CA GLY A 105 26.11 4.15 5.68
C GLY A 105 25.51 4.07 4.29
N ALA A 106 25.65 5.15 3.52
CA ALA A 106 25.26 5.14 2.12
C ALA A 106 26.34 4.40 1.30
N ARG A 107 25.88 3.52 0.42
CA ARG A 107 26.69 2.85 -0.60
C ARG A 107 26.37 3.43 -1.97
N ALA A 108 27.22 3.14 -2.95
CA ALA A 108 26.91 3.46 -4.34
C ALA A 108 25.60 2.76 -4.74
N PRO A 109 24.62 3.49 -5.33
CA PRO A 109 23.39 2.89 -5.82
C PRO A 109 23.63 1.69 -6.74
N ARG A 110 22.87 0.62 -6.55
CA ARG A 110 22.91 -0.60 -7.39
C ARG A 110 22.14 -0.43 -8.70
N GLN A 111 21.27 0.57 -8.78
CA GLN A 111 20.53 0.91 -9.99
C GLN A 111 20.73 2.40 -10.32
N PRO A 112 20.88 2.77 -11.60
CA PRO A 112 20.91 4.18 -12.00
C PRO A 112 19.60 4.87 -11.62
N ILE A 113 19.71 6.04 -10.99
CA ILE A 113 18.55 6.89 -10.71
C ILE A 113 18.14 7.56 -12.03
N ALA A 114 17.05 7.08 -12.61
CA ALA A 114 16.52 7.66 -13.84
C ALA A 114 16.03 9.10 -13.59
N ARG A 115 16.17 9.99 -14.60
CA ARG A 115 15.63 11.36 -14.59
C ARG A 115 14.11 11.37 -14.86
N ARG A 116 13.37 10.53 -14.14
CA ARG A 116 11.91 10.39 -14.18
C ARG A 116 11.39 9.99 -12.79
N PHE A 117 10.08 9.99 -12.60
CA PHE A 117 9.46 9.49 -11.37
C PHE A 117 9.82 8.03 -11.10
N TRP A 118 9.91 7.66 -9.82
CA TRP A 118 10.31 6.32 -9.38
C TRP A 118 9.18 5.30 -9.44
N THR A 119 7.95 5.75 -9.68
CA THR A 119 6.79 4.87 -9.86
C THR A 119 7.02 3.99 -11.10
N PRO A 120 6.92 2.66 -10.98
CA PRO A 120 7.01 1.78 -12.14
C PRO A 120 5.84 2.02 -13.10
N ASP A 121 5.96 1.52 -14.32
CA ASP A 121 4.86 1.53 -15.27
C ASP A 121 3.73 0.62 -14.76
N LEU A 122 2.65 1.26 -14.29
CA LEU A 122 1.52 0.55 -13.73
C LEU A 122 0.60 0.02 -14.82
N PRO A 123 0.07 -1.21 -14.68
CA PRO A 123 -0.99 -1.73 -15.52
C PRO A 123 -2.16 -0.74 -15.61
N TRP A 124 -2.78 -0.67 -16.78
CA TRP A 124 -3.90 0.25 -17.04
C TRP A 124 -5.05 0.05 -16.04
N THR A 125 -5.25 -1.17 -15.54
CA THR A 125 -6.27 -1.50 -14.54
C THR A 125 -6.03 -0.78 -13.21
N ILE A 126 -4.80 -0.76 -12.73
CA ILE A 126 -4.41 -0.03 -11.51
C ILE A 126 -4.57 1.48 -11.72
N ARG A 127 -4.22 1.98 -12.90
CA ARG A 127 -4.40 3.41 -13.25
C ARG A 127 -5.87 3.79 -13.31
N ALA A 128 -6.73 2.96 -13.91
CA ALA A 128 -8.17 3.18 -13.97
C ALA A 128 -8.80 3.18 -12.57
N TYR A 129 -8.40 2.23 -11.73
CA TYR A 129 -8.78 2.19 -10.31
C TYR A 129 -8.39 3.49 -9.59
N TRP A 130 -7.15 3.96 -9.78
CA TRP A 130 -6.66 5.19 -9.17
C TRP A 130 -7.47 6.42 -9.57
N TRP A 131 -7.80 6.56 -10.86
CA TRP A 131 -8.64 7.67 -11.34
C TRP A 131 -10.06 7.61 -10.77
N GLN A 132 -10.68 6.43 -10.76
CA GLN A 132 -12.02 6.25 -10.22
C GLN A 132 -12.08 6.57 -8.72
N GLN A 133 -11.14 6.05 -7.93
CA GLN A 133 -11.07 6.31 -6.50
C GLN A 133 -10.79 7.78 -6.19
N ASN A 134 -9.92 8.45 -6.96
CA ASN A 134 -9.68 9.89 -6.80
C ASN A 134 -10.94 10.71 -7.08
N ALA A 135 -11.71 10.39 -8.11
CA ALA A 135 -12.95 11.08 -8.42
C ALA A 135 -13.97 10.94 -7.28
N PHE A 136 -14.15 9.73 -6.76
CA PHE A 136 -15.03 9.47 -5.61
C PHE A 136 -14.53 10.19 -4.35
N ALA A 137 -13.27 9.97 -3.98
CA ALA A 137 -12.68 10.50 -2.76
C ALA A 137 -12.68 12.04 -2.73
N ARG A 138 -12.38 12.70 -3.86
CA ARG A 138 -12.44 14.17 -3.97
C ARG A 138 -13.83 14.70 -3.64
N ARG A 139 -14.89 14.07 -4.17
CA ARG A 139 -16.27 14.47 -3.87
C ARG A 139 -16.62 14.20 -2.41
N TYR A 140 -16.26 13.03 -1.89
CA TYR A 140 -16.48 12.64 -0.50
C TYR A 140 -15.80 13.60 0.48
N TYR A 141 -14.52 13.92 0.26
CA TYR A 141 -13.75 14.84 1.12
C TYR A 141 -14.32 16.24 1.14
N ARG A 142 -14.71 16.76 -0.04
CA ARG A 142 -15.35 18.08 -0.16
C ARG A 142 -16.70 18.14 0.56
N ALA A 143 -17.50 17.08 0.45
CA ALA A 143 -18.85 17.05 1.01
C ALA A 143 -18.87 16.79 2.52
N ARG A 144 -17.93 15.98 3.02
CA ARG A 144 -17.99 15.44 4.39
C ARG A 144 -16.63 15.21 5.01
N GLY A 145 -15.70 14.58 4.30
CA GLY A 145 -14.44 14.09 4.89
C GLY A 145 -13.65 15.18 5.61
N ARG A 146 -13.55 16.39 5.02
CA ARG A 146 -12.88 17.52 5.66
C ARG A 146 -13.57 17.97 6.95
N ALA A 147 -14.89 18.19 6.90
CA ALA A 147 -15.65 18.65 8.07
C ALA A 147 -15.64 17.61 9.20
N ALA A 148 -15.78 16.33 8.87
CA ALA A 148 -15.73 15.23 9.84
C ALA A 148 -14.35 15.12 10.51
N GLY A 149 -13.26 15.28 9.74
CA GLY A 149 -11.90 15.28 10.27
C GLY A 149 -11.63 16.43 11.23
N LEU A 150 -12.03 17.65 10.86
CA LEU A 150 -11.91 18.83 11.73
C LEU A 150 -12.70 18.68 13.04
N ALA A 151 -13.93 18.17 12.95
CA ALA A 151 -14.76 17.92 14.13
C ALA A 151 -14.21 16.80 15.03
N ALA A 152 -13.51 15.80 14.47
CA ALA A 152 -12.83 14.78 15.27
C ALA A 152 -11.64 15.36 16.03
N ALA A 153 -10.76 16.10 15.36
CA ALA A 153 -9.60 16.73 16.00
C ALA A 153 -10.00 17.71 17.11
N ALA A 154 -11.10 18.43 16.95
CA ALA A 154 -11.61 19.36 17.97
C ALA A 154 -12.17 18.66 19.23
N ARG A 155 -12.42 17.34 19.19
CA ARG A 155 -12.88 16.56 20.36
C ARG A 155 -11.74 15.93 21.15
N GLU A 156 -10.53 15.91 20.59
CA GLU A 156 -9.33 15.33 21.20
C GLU A 156 -8.48 16.38 21.94
N ASN A 157 -8.85 17.67 21.81
CA ASN A 157 -8.34 18.80 22.59
C ASN A 157 -9.37 19.24 23.64
#